data_AF-G5SMZ1-F1
#
_entry.id   AF-G5SMZ1-F1
#
_cell.length_a   1.000
_cell.length_b   1.000
_cell.length_c   1.000
_cell.angle_alpha   90.00
_cell.angle_beta   90.00
_cell.angle_gamma   90.00
#
_symmetry.space_group_name_H-M   'P 1'
#
loop_
_entity.id
_entity.type
_entity.pdbx_description
1 polymer ?
#
loop_
_entity_poly.entity_id
_entity_poly.type
_entity_poly.pdbx_seq_one_letter_code
_entity_poly.pdbx_strand_id
1 'polypeptide(L)'
;MAGTWMSRLLKTNLMDDVFNNENESFQQETRLIENEYSVNLPTRFYYRKKWNDGWINIINPFRASIVLGTPGSGKSYAVVNSYIKQQIEKGYSMYIYDFKFADLSTIAYNHLINHLDGYKVKPKFYVINFDDPRRSHRCNPIHPDFMEDITDAYESAYTIMLNLNKTWVQKQGDFFVESPIILFAAIIWYLKIYQNGKYCTFPHAVEFLNRRYEDISLY
;
A
#
# COMPACT_ATOMS: atom_id res chain seq x y z
N MET A 1 -55.35 10.07 -43.16
CA MET A 1 -54.83 9.66 -41.84
C MET A 1 -53.55 8.81 -41.90
N ALA A 2 -53.21 8.15 -43.01
CA ALA A 2 -51.94 7.41 -43.14
C ALA A 2 -50.70 8.32 -43.22
N GLY A 3 -50.79 9.47 -43.90
CA GLY A 3 -49.65 10.39 -44.09
C GLY A 3 -49.14 11.06 -42.80
N THR A 4 -50.00 11.29 -41.80
CA THR A 4 -49.60 11.84 -40.49
C THR A 4 -48.88 10.81 -39.63
N TRP A 5 -49.27 9.52 -39.73
CA TRP A 5 -48.56 8.42 -39.08
C TRP A 5 -47.20 8.15 -39.72
N MET A 6 -47.13 8.19 -41.06
CA MET A 6 -45.88 7.99 -41.80
C MET A 6 -44.91 9.17 -41.61
N SER A 7 -45.43 10.40 -41.53
CA SER A 7 -44.65 11.60 -41.16
C SER A 7 -44.11 11.53 -39.73
N ARG A 8 -44.86 10.97 -38.77
CA ARG A 8 -44.34 10.69 -37.42
C ARG A 8 -43.26 9.60 -37.45
N LEU A 9 -43.44 8.52 -38.20
CA LEU A 9 -42.40 7.49 -38.37
C LEU A 9 -41.11 8.01 -39.03
N LEU A 10 -41.22 9.00 -39.92
CA LEU A 10 -40.08 9.58 -40.65
C LEU A 10 -39.45 10.80 -39.98
N LYS A 11 -40.20 11.56 -39.17
CA LYS A 11 -39.70 12.78 -38.47
C LYS A 11 -39.37 12.58 -37.01
N THR A 12 -39.90 11.54 -36.39
CA THR A 12 -39.42 11.14 -35.06
C THR A 12 -38.23 10.24 -35.33
N ASN A 13 -37.02 10.68 -34.95
CA ASN A 13 -35.87 9.80 -34.79
C ASN A 13 -36.23 8.74 -33.72
N LEU A 14 -37.03 7.76 -34.12
CA LEU A 14 -37.17 6.50 -33.44
C LEU A 14 -35.87 5.75 -33.75
N MET A 15 -35.01 5.67 -32.75
CA MET A 15 -33.73 4.94 -32.74
C MET A 15 -32.50 5.79 -33.04
N ASP A 16 -32.16 6.66 -32.10
CA ASP A 16 -30.90 6.43 -31.39
C ASP A 16 -31.27 6.29 -29.91
N ASP A 17 -31.01 5.12 -29.33
CA ASP A 17 -31.20 4.90 -27.90
C ASP A 17 -30.53 6.05 -27.12
N VAL A 18 -31.24 6.67 -26.20
CA VAL A 18 -30.66 7.75 -25.37
C VAL A 18 -29.48 7.19 -24.57
N PHE A 19 -29.51 5.89 -24.29
CA PHE A 19 -28.43 5.08 -23.71
C PHE A 19 -27.66 4.32 -24.80
N ASN A 20 -27.31 4.99 -25.92
CA ASN A 20 -26.38 4.42 -26.89
C ASN A 20 -24.93 4.75 -26.52
N ASN A 21 -23.99 3.90 -26.96
CA ASN A 21 -22.55 4.10 -26.74
C ASN A 21 -22.04 5.48 -27.18
N GLU A 22 -22.74 6.17 -28.09
CA GLU A 22 -22.37 7.53 -28.50
C GLU A 22 -22.76 8.58 -27.46
N ASN A 23 -23.97 8.53 -26.92
CA ASN A 23 -24.49 9.48 -25.95
C ASN A 23 -23.84 9.29 -24.57
N GLU A 24 -23.41 8.07 -24.25
CA GLU A 24 -22.61 7.78 -23.05
C GLU A 24 -21.10 8.03 -23.25
N SER A 25 -20.68 8.37 -24.48
CA SER A 25 -19.30 8.70 -24.77
C SER A 25 -18.98 10.19 -24.67
N PHE A 26 -17.81 10.50 -24.13
CA PHE A 26 -17.30 11.88 -24.04
C PHE A 26 -15.82 11.92 -24.38
N GLN A 27 -15.36 13.11 -24.80
CA GLN A 27 -13.94 13.35 -25.06
C GLN A 27 -13.14 13.19 -23.76
N GLN A 28 -12.16 12.28 -23.77
CA GLN A 28 -11.21 12.13 -22.67
C GLN A 28 -9.89 12.85 -22.99
N GLU A 29 -9.00 12.96 -22.00
CA GLU A 29 -7.67 13.55 -22.20
C GLU A 29 -6.84 12.67 -23.13
N THR A 30 -6.26 13.29 -24.16
CA THR A 30 -5.47 12.62 -25.21
C THR A 30 -3.99 12.92 -25.10
N ARG A 31 -3.62 13.94 -24.32
CA ARG A 31 -2.23 14.31 -24.10
C ARG A 31 -1.66 13.50 -22.96
N LEU A 32 -0.46 12.96 -23.19
CA LEU A 32 0.39 12.46 -22.12
C LEU A 32 0.99 13.67 -21.38
N ILE A 33 0.68 13.81 -20.10
CA ILE A 33 1.15 14.91 -19.25
C ILE A 33 2.05 14.34 -18.17
N GLU A 34 3.36 14.46 -18.37
CA GLU A 34 4.38 13.94 -17.47
C GLU A 34 5.00 15.03 -16.59
N ASN A 35 5.40 14.61 -15.40
CA ASN A 35 6.21 15.36 -14.44
C ASN A 35 6.98 14.38 -13.54
N GLU A 36 7.78 14.92 -12.63
CA GLU A 36 8.63 14.17 -11.68
C GLU A 36 7.86 13.14 -10.81
N TYR A 37 6.56 13.35 -10.56
CA TYR A 37 5.76 12.53 -9.64
C TYR A 37 4.73 11.65 -10.32
N SER A 38 4.33 12.04 -11.53
CA SER A 38 3.11 11.59 -12.18
C SER A 38 3.07 10.08 -12.42
N VAL A 39 1.87 9.54 -12.58
CA VAL A 39 1.70 8.20 -13.15
C VAL A 39 0.70 8.29 -14.29
N ASN A 40 1.06 7.75 -15.45
CA ASN A 40 0.32 7.90 -16.69
C ASN A 40 -0.16 6.54 -17.15
N LEU A 41 -1.48 6.37 -17.24
CA LEU A 41 -2.10 5.10 -17.65
C LEU A 41 -2.67 5.25 -19.06
N PRO A 42 -2.25 4.41 -20.03
CA PRO A 42 -2.82 4.45 -21.36
C PRO A 42 -4.27 3.94 -21.33
N THR A 43 -5.16 4.63 -22.03
CA THR A 43 -6.58 4.25 -22.13
C THR A 43 -7.04 4.23 -23.59
N ARG A 44 -8.19 3.59 -23.81
CA ARG A 44 -8.96 3.71 -25.05
C ARG A 44 -10.36 4.14 -24.72
N PHE A 45 -10.87 5.10 -25.46
CA PHE A 45 -12.24 5.58 -25.29
C PHE A 45 -12.92 5.73 -26.65
N TYR A 46 -14.21 5.42 -26.68
CA TYR A 46 -15.03 5.66 -27.85
C TYR A 46 -15.49 7.11 -27.82
N TYR A 47 -15.45 7.83 -28.94
CA TYR A 47 -16.01 9.18 -29.08
C TYR A 47 -16.21 9.50 -30.57
N ARG A 48 -17.35 10.10 -30.96
CA ARG A 48 -17.71 10.45 -32.36
C ARG A 48 -17.56 9.28 -33.34
N LYS A 49 -18.24 8.16 -33.06
CA LYS A 49 -18.20 6.90 -33.83
C LYS A 49 -16.81 6.27 -34.02
N LYS A 50 -15.81 6.62 -33.21
CA LYS A 50 -14.44 6.13 -33.36
C LYS A 50 -13.82 5.77 -32.02
N TRP A 51 -12.95 4.78 -32.04
CA TRP A 51 -12.03 4.51 -30.93
C TRP A 51 -10.86 5.48 -31.00
N ASN A 52 -10.53 6.07 -29.86
CA ASN A 52 -9.42 7.00 -29.70
C ASN A 52 -8.52 6.48 -28.57
N ASP A 53 -7.21 6.68 -28.73
CA ASP A 53 -6.26 6.47 -27.65
C ASP A 53 -6.25 7.70 -26.72
N GLY A 54 -6.07 7.48 -25.43
CA GLY A 54 -6.09 8.51 -24.40
C GLY A 54 -5.18 8.19 -23.23
N TRP A 55 -5.17 9.10 -22.25
CA TRP A 55 -4.35 8.99 -21.06
C TRP A 55 -5.12 9.38 -19.80
N ILE A 56 -5.01 8.56 -18.76
CA ILE A 56 -5.30 8.99 -17.39
C ILE A 56 -3.97 9.46 -16.79
N ASN A 57 -3.84 10.77 -16.62
CA ASN A 57 -2.66 11.40 -16.04
C ASN A 57 -2.88 11.68 -14.55
N ILE A 58 -2.29 10.85 -13.67
CA ILE A 58 -2.25 11.12 -12.23
C ILE A 58 -1.08 12.07 -11.97
N ILE A 59 -1.36 13.38 -12.00
CA ILE A 59 -0.34 14.44 -11.91
C ILE A 59 0.33 14.51 -10.53
N ASN A 60 -0.41 14.16 -9.47
CA ASN A 60 0.05 14.22 -8.08
C ASN A 60 -0.43 12.99 -7.29
N PRO A 61 0.32 11.88 -7.31
CA PRO A 61 -0.06 10.66 -6.58
C PRO A 61 0.09 10.77 -5.06
N PHE A 62 0.70 11.84 -4.52
CA PHE A 62 0.81 12.05 -3.07
C PHE A 62 -0.54 12.32 -2.40
N ARG A 63 -1.59 12.61 -3.17
CA ARG A 63 -2.97 12.75 -2.66
C ARG A 63 -3.70 11.41 -2.47
N ALA A 64 -2.93 10.32 -2.42
CA ALA A 64 -3.37 8.95 -2.49
C ALA A 64 -4.06 8.58 -3.81
N SER A 65 -4.04 7.30 -4.14
CA SER A 65 -4.74 6.73 -5.28
C SER A 65 -5.37 5.42 -4.86
N ILE A 66 -6.67 5.28 -5.09
CA ILE A 66 -7.46 4.12 -4.67
C ILE A 66 -7.93 3.39 -5.91
N VAL A 67 -7.63 2.09 -6.00
CA VAL A 67 -8.06 1.23 -7.10
C VAL A 67 -9.08 0.23 -6.57
N LEU A 68 -10.34 0.40 -6.97
CA LEU A 68 -11.45 -0.45 -6.55
C LEU A 68 -11.76 -1.51 -7.61
N GLY A 69 -12.13 -2.71 -7.18
CA GLY A 69 -12.57 -3.77 -8.07
C GLY A 69 -12.56 -5.14 -7.41
N THR A 70 -13.32 -6.08 -7.96
CA THR A 70 -13.43 -7.45 -7.46
C THR A 70 -12.13 -8.25 -7.67
N PRO A 71 -11.89 -9.33 -6.89
CA PRO A 71 -10.77 -10.24 -7.17
C PRO A 71 -10.79 -10.72 -8.63
N GLY A 72 -9.64 -10.74 -9.29
CA GLY A 72 -9.52 -11.14 -10.70
C GLY A 72 -9.82 -10.04 -11.73
N SER A 73 -10.27 -8.85 -11.33
CA SER A 73 -10.62 -7.75 -12.26
C SER A 73 -9.45 -7.05 -12.97
N GLY A 74 -8.23 -7.61 -12.89
CA GLY A 74 -7.05 -7.06 -13.58
C GLY A 74 -6.41 -5.81 -12.97
N LYS A 75 -6.78 -5.37 -11.75
CA LYS A 75 -6.24 -4.16 -11.10
C LYS A 75 -4.70 -4.09 -11.09
N SER A 76 -4.05 -5.22 -10.75
CA SER A 76 -2.60 -5.28 -10.68
C SER A 76 -1.97 -4.99 -12.04
N TYR A 77 -2.47 -5.65 -13.08
CA TYR A 77 -1.98 -5.48 -14.44
C TYR A 77 -2.25 -4.08 -15.00
N ALA A 78 -3.48 -3.57 -14.83
CA ALA A 78 -3.91 -2.33 -15.44
C ALA A 78 -3.35 -1.07 -14.74
N VAL A 79 -3.16 -1.12 -13.41
CA VAL A 79 -2.81 0.06 -12.61
C VAL A 79 -1.54 -0.15 -11.80
N VAL A 80 -1.50 -1.16 -10.92
CA VAL A 80 -0.41 -1.30 -9.93
C VAL A 80 0.95 -1.51 -10.60
N ASN A 81 1.01 -2.32 -11.65
CA ASN A 81 2.24 -2.57 -12.40
C ASN A 81 2.78 -1.29 -13.04
N SER A 82 1.90 -0.43 -13.56
CA SER A 82 2.28 0.87 -14.12
C SER A 82 2.82 1.81 -13.06
N TYR A 83 2.21 1.83 -11.86
CA TYR A 83 2.73 2.56 -10.71
C TYR A 83 4.12 2.07 -10.33
N ILE A 84 4.31 0.76 -10.14
CA ILE A 84 5.60 0.17 -9.76
C ILE A 84 6.69 0.57 -10.76
N LYS A 85 6.41 0.42 -12.06
CA LYS A 85 7.40 0.69 -13.11
C LYS A 85 7.76 2.17 -13.18
N GLN A 86 6.76 3.03 -13.32
CA GLN A 86 7.00 4.47 -13.49
C GLN A 86 7.64 5.11 -12.26
N GLN A 87 7.31 4.63 -11.04
CA GLN A 87 7.95 5.13 -9.83
C GLN A 87 9.42 4.69 -9.74
N ILE A 88 9.76 3.47 -10.17
CA ILE A 88 11.15 3.02 -10.28
C ILE A 88 11.93 3.85 -11.30
N GLU A 89 11.37 4.05 -12.49
CA GLU A 89 11.98 4.86 -13.55
C GLU A 89 12.27 6.29 -13.10
N LYS A 90 11.44 6.82 -12.18
CA LYS A 90 11.57 8.15 -11.57
C LYS A 90 12.47 8.17 -10.33
N GLY A 91 13.09 7.05 -9.97
CA GLY A 91 14.04 6.98 -8.87
C GLY A 91 13.42 6.92 -7.47
N TYR A 92 12.13 6.60 -7.35
CA TYR A 92 11.48 6.44 -6.05
C TYR A 92 11.80 5.09 -5.40
N SER A 93 11.80 5.10 -4.06
CA SER A 93 11.73 3.88 -3.26
C SER A 93 10.27 3.50 -3.03
N MET A 94 10.01 2.21 -2.81
CA MET A 94 8.64 1.71 -2.67
C MET A 94 8.53 0.70 -1.53
N TYR A 95 7.40 0.75 -0.84
CA TYR A 95 6.95 -0.29 0.07
C TYR A 95 5.80 -1.06 -0.59
N ILE A 96 6.06 -2.32 -0.96
CA ILE A 96 5.11 -3.15 -1.71
C ILE A 96 4.56 -4.24 -0.78
N TYR A 97 3.25 -4.22 -0.55
CA TYR A 97 2.55 -5.33 0.07
C TYR A 97 2.10 -6.34 -0.99
N ASP A 98 2.82 -7.45 -1.10
CA ASP A 98 2.58 -8.49 -2.10
C ASP A 98 1.83 -9.68 -1.49
N PHE A 99 0.50 -9.61 -1.49
CA PHE A 99 -0.35 -10.66 -0.92
C PHE A 99 -0.22 -12.01 -1.64
N LYS A 100 0.18 -12.02 -2.92
CA LYS A 100 0.38 -13.23 -3.72
C LYS A 100 1.86 -13.42 -4.01
N PHE A 101 2.67 -13.36 -2.96
CA PHE A 101 4.13 -13.40 -3.11
C PHE A 101 4.56 -14.60 -3.97
N ALA A 102 5.34 -14.43 -5.04
CA ALA A 102 6.14 -13.25 -5.42
C ALA A 102 5.64 -12.50 -6.68
N ASP A 103 4.33 -12.33 -6.88
CA ASP A 103 3.77 -11.70 -8.09
C ASP A 103 4.30 -10.26 -8.31
N LEU A 104 3.95 -9.33 -7.42
CA LEU A 104 4.35 -7.92 -7.55
C LEU A 104 5.85 -7.74 -7.30
N SER A 105 6.40 -8.54 -6.38
CA SER A 105 7.81 -8.51 -6.00
C SER A 105 8.71 -8.84 -7.19
N THR A 106 8.34 -9.83 -8.01
CA THR A 106 9.10 -10.20 -9.21
C THR A 106 9.10 -9.06 -10.23
N ILE A 107 7.96 -8.39 -10.43
CA ILE A 107 7.85 -7.25 -11.35
C ILE A 107 8.72 -6.10 -10.87
N ALA A 108 8.62 -5.75 -9.58
CA ALA A 108 9.39 -4.67 -8.99
C ALA A 108 10.90 -4.95 -9.04
N TYR A 109 11.33 -6.15 -8.65
CA TYR A 109 12.75 -6.53 -8.67
C TYR A 109 13.33 -6.51 -10.09
N ASN A 110 12.67 -7.18 -11.04
CA ASN A 110 13.13 -7.24 -12.42
C ASN A 110 13.15 -5.86 -13.08
N HIS A 111 12.19 -5.01 -12.77
CA HIS A 111 12.18 -3.67 -13.32
C HIS A 111 13.25 -2.78 -12.66
N LEU A 112 13.46 -2.91 -11.35
CA LEU A 112 14.49 -2.18 -10.61
C LEU A 112 15.90 -2.48 -11.14
N ILE A 113 16.27 -3.74 -11.33
CA ILE A 113 17.62 -4.12 -11.80
C ILE A 113 17.96 -3.51 -13.17
N ASN A 114 16.94 -3.23 -14.00
CA ASN A 114 17.10 -2.63 -15.32
C ASN A 114 17.12 -1.10 -15.31
N HIS A 115 16.81 -0.45 -14.17
CA HIS A 115 16.70 1.01 -14.04
C HIS A 115 17.54 1.58 -12.88
N LEU A 116 18.52 0.82 -12.38
CA LEU A 116 19.40 1.24 -11.28
C LEU A 116 20.18 2.53 -11.60
N ASP A 117 20.44 2.81 -12.88
CA ASP A 117 21.18 3.99 -13.30
C ASP A 117 20.39 5.30 -13.11
N GLY A 118 19.06 5.22 -12.95
CA GLY A 118 18.22 6.37 -12.60
C GLY A 118 18.36 6.85 -11.15
N TYR A 119 19.06 6.08 -10.30
CA TYR A 119 19.17 6.37 -8.87
C TYR A 119 20.51 7.01 -8.52
N LYS A 120 20.47 8.17 -7.85
CA LYS A 120 21.67 8.80 -7.26
C LYS A 120 22.36 7.88 -6.24
N VAL A 121 21.55 7.20 -5.42
CA VAL A 121 21.99 6.17 -4.48
C VAL A 121 21.25 4.88 -4.84
N LYS A 122 21.99 3.87 -5.29
CA LYS A 122 21.39 2.60 -5.73
C LYS A 122 20.62 1.94 -4.58
N PRO A 123 19.30 1.72 -4.73
CA PRO A 123 18.49 1.14 -3.67
C PRO A 123 18.82 -0.34 -3.48
N LYS A 124 18.61 -0.82 -2.26
CA LYS A 124 18.64 -2.25 -1.93
C LYS A 124 17.21 -2.79 -1.96
N PHE A 125 17.07 -4.06 -2.32
CA PHE A 125 15.79 -4.76 -2.34
C PHE A 125 15.66 -5.65 -1.11
N TYR A 126 14.75 -5.31 -0.20
CA TYR A 126 14.47 -6.07 1.00
C TYR A 126 13.08 -6.71 0.91
N VAL A 127 12.97 -7.92 1.45
CA VAL A 127 11.74 -8.72 1.48
C VAL A 127 11.50 -9.16 2.90
N ILE A 128 10.32 -8.88 3.45
CA ILE A 128 9.85 -9.47 4.71
C ILE A 128 8.78 -10.49 4.34
N ASN A 129 9.12 -11.77 4.44
CA ASN A 129 8.24 -12.89 4.12
C ASN A 129 7.90 -13.67 5.40
N PHE A 130 6.61 -13.74 5.73
CA PHE A 130 6.10 -14.44 6.90
C PHE A 130 5.72 -15.91 6.60
N ASP A 131 5.50 -16.26 5.34
CA ASP A 131 5.16 -17.63 4.91
C ASP A 131 6.42 -18.51 4.75
N ASP A 132 7.47 -17.96 4.14
CA ASP A 132 8.79 -18.59 4.02
C ASP A 132 9.88 -17.72 4.66
N PRO A 133 10.19 -17.96 5.96
CA PRO A 133 11.24 -17.24 6.66
C PRO A 133 12.63 -17.39 6.03
N ARG A 134 12.88 -18.39 5.17
CA ARG A 134 14.19 -18.55 4.51
C ARG A 134 14.39 -17.55 3.38
N ARG A 135 13.30 -17.04 2.81
CA ARG A 135 13.29 -15.99 1.76
C ARG A 135 13.06 -14.59 2.32
N SER A 136 13.10 -14.46 3.64
CA SER A 136 12.84 -13.23 4.37
C SER A 136 14.14 -12.62 4.87
N HIS A 137 14.31 -11.32 4.68
CA HIS A 137 15.29 -10.54 5.41
C HIS A 137 14.84 -10.43 6.86
N ARG A 138 15.80 -10.41 7.79
CA ARG A 138 15.52 -10.29 9.21
C ARG A 138 15.37 -8.81 9.56
N CYS A 139 14.33 -8.48 10.31
CA CYS A 139 14.12 -7.16 10.89
C CYS A 139 13.79 -7.31 12.38
N ASN A 140 14.31 -6.38 13.19
CA ASN A 140 13.93 -6.26 14.58
C ASN A 140 13.10 -4.97 14.72
N PRO A 141 11.77 -5.06 14.95
CA PRO A 141 10.92 -3.87 15.04
C PRO A 141 11.21 -3.02 16.28
N ILE A 142 11.90 -3.58 17.28
CA ILE A 142 12.29 -2.89 18.51
C ILE A 142 13.81 -2.75 18.61
N HIS A 143 14.51 -2.57 17.49
CA HIS A 143 15.96 -2.37 17.50
C HIS A 143 16.33 -1.13 18.33
N PRO A 144 17.38 -1.20 19.19
CA PRO A 144 17.80 -0.07 20.03
C PRO A 144 17.96 1.25 19.30
N ASP A 145 18.57 1.22 18.11
CA ASP A 145 18.85 2.40 17.28
C ASP A 145 17.60 3.12 16.77
N PHE A 146 16.42 2.50 16.85
CA PHE A 146 15.15 3.11 16.46
C PHE A 146 14.43 3.82 17.62
N MET A 147 15.00 3.74 18.82
CA MET A 147 14.43 4.36 20.00
C MET A 147 15.43 5.38 20.53
N GLU A 148 15.03 6.63 20.68
CA GLU A 148 15.79 7.69 21.34
C GLU A 148 15.38 7.74 22.82
N ASP A 149 14.08 7.77 23.10
CA ASP A 149 13.53 7.87 24.45
C ASP A 149 12.46 6.81 24.77
N ILE A 150 11.92 6.85 25.99
CA ILE A 150 10.96 5.84 26.48
C ILE A 150 9.62 5.90 25.73
N THR A 151 9.30 7.03 25.10
CA THR A 151 8.12 7.21 24.26
C THR A 151 8.18 6.30 23.04
N ASP A 152 9.36 6.12 22.44
CA ASP A 152 9.52 5.22 21.29
C ASP A 152 9.28 3.75 21.66
N ALA A 153 9.70 3.36 22.86
CA ALA A 153 9.41 2.03 23.41
C ALA A 153 7.90 1.86 23.68
N TYR A 154 7.24 2.91 24.15
CA TYR A 154 5.79 2.93 24.33
C TYR A 154 5.04 2.82 23.00
N GLU A 155 5.38 3.62 21.99
CA GLU A 155 4.76 3.56 20.65
C GLU A 155 4.94 2.19 19.99
N SER A 156 6.13 1.60 20.15
CA SER A 156 6.42 0.23 19.70
C SER A 156 5.54 -0.80 20.41
N ALA A 157 5.47 -0.73 21.74
CA ALA A 157 4.64 -1.63 22.54
C ALA A 157 3.15 -1.49 22.19
N TYR A 158 2.67 -0.25 22.12
CA TYR A 158 1.31 0.11 21.77
C TYR A 158 0.91 -0.47 20.41
N THR A 159 1.73 -0.23 19.38
CA THR A 159 1.51 -0.75 18.03
C THR A 159 1.46 -2.27 18.02
N ILE A 160 2.39 -2.94 18.70
CA ILE A 160 2.44 -4.41 18.74
C ILE A 160 1.19 -4.97 19.45
N MET A 161 0.89 -4.49 20.66
CA MET A 161 -0.17 -5.04 21.51
C MET A 161 -1.55 -4.84 20.89
N LEU A 162 -1.81 -3.69 20.27
CA LEU A 162 -3.09 -3.45 19.57
C LEU A 162 -3.24 -4.29 18.30
N ASN A 163 -2.14 -4.60 17.60
CA ASN A 163 -2.18 -5.50 16.45
C ASN A 163 -2.38 -6.97 16.86
N LEU A 164 -1.90 -7.36 18.04
CA LEU A 164 -2.16 -8.69 18.63
C LEU A 164 -3.61 -8.86 19.07
N ASN A 165 -4.22 -7.81 19.65
CA ASN A 165 -5.63 -7.83 20.03
C ASN A 165 -6.40 -6.61 19.49
N LYS A 166 -6.97 -6.76 18.29
CA LYS A 166 -7.71 -5.69 17.62
C LYS A 166 -8.92 -5.15 18.41
N THR A 167 -9.45 -5.91 19.37
CA THR A 167 -10.57 -5.42 20.22
C THR A 167 -10.14 -4.31 21.17
N TRP A 168 -8.85 -4.22 21.48
CA TRP A 168 -8.31 -3.18 22.36
C TRP A 168 -8.27 -1.81 21.69
N VAL A 169 -8.30 -1.75 20.37
CA VAL A 169 -8.37 -0.48 19.61
C VAL A 169 -9.60 0.34 20.02
N GLN A 170 -10.70 -0.32 20.40
CA GLN A 170 -11.94 0.35 20.83
C GLN A 170 -11.99 0.63 22.34
N LYS A 171 -10.98 0.21 23.11
CA LYS A 171 -10.91 0.28 24.58
C LYS A 171 -9.68 1.04 25.06
N GLN A 172 -9.18 1.98 24.26
CA GLN A 172 -8.04 2.81 24.64
C GLN A 172 -8.38 3.63 25.89
N GLY A 173 -7.42 3.73 26.82
CA GLY A 173 -7.63 4.32 28.14
C GLY A 173 -8.25 3.39 29.18
N ASP A 174 -8.66 2.17 28.81
CA ASP A 174 -9.08 1.16 29.78
C ASP A 174 -7.86 0.56 30.50
N PHE A 175 -7.96 0.40 31.82
CA PHE A 175 -6.85 -0.06 32.67
C PHE A 175 -6.26 -1.40 32.19
N PHE A 176 -7.13 -2.33 31.76
CA PHE A 176 -6.71 -3.65 31.28
C PHE A 176 -6.07 -3.65 29.89
N VAL A 177 -6.14 -2.53 29.17
CA VAL A 177 -5.44 -2.31 27.89
C VAL A 177 -4.12 -1.58 28.12
N GLU A 178 -4.16 -0.51 28.92
CA GLU A 178 -2.99 0.34 29.17
C GLU A 178 -1.92 -0.37 30.01
N SER A 179 -2.32 -1.11 31.05
CA SER A 179 -1.37 -1.80 31.95
C SER A 179 -0.41 -2.75 31.23
N PRO A 180 -0.88 -3.68 30.38
CA PRO A 180 0.03 -4.57 29.66
C PRO A 180 0.87 -3.84 28.59
N ILE A 181 0.38 -2.75 28.01
CA ILE A 181 1.16 -1.91 27.08
C ILE A 181 2.31 -1.25 27.83
N ILE A 182 2.04 -0.63 28.98
CA ILE A 182 3.05 0.03 29.83
C ILE A 182 4.09 -0.98 30.32
N LEU A 183 3.65 -2.17 30.77
CA LEU A 183 4.56 -3.23 31.18
C LEU A 183 5.48 -3.65 30.02
N PHE A 184 4.93 -3.86 28.83
CA PHE A 184 5.72 -4.27 27.68
C PHE A 184 6.68 -3.15 27.22
N ALA A 185 6.26 -1.89 27.26
CA ALA A 185 7.11 -0.73 27.02
C ALA A 185 8.29 -0.67 28.01
N ALA A 186 8.04 -0.91 29.29
CA ALA A 186 9.08 -0.96 30.31
C ALA A 186 10.09 -2.09 30.07
N ILE A 187 9.64 -3.26 29.62
CA ILE A 187 10.51 -4.38 29.24
C ILE A 187 11.37 -4.03 28.03
N ILE A 188 10.78 -3.45 26.98
CA ILE A 188 11.52 -3.02 25.79
C ILE A 188 12.60 -2.00 26.18
N TRP A 189 12.23 -1.01 26.99
CA TRP A 189 13.16 0.01 27.49
C TRP A 189 14.29 -0.59 28.33
N TYR A 190 13.95 -1.51 29.24
CA TYR A 190 14.93 -2.25 30.01
C TYR A 190 15.92 -3.01 29.12
N LEU A 191 15.44 -3.74 28.11
CA LEU A 191 16.31 -4.47 27.20
C LEU A 191 17.18 -3.56 26.33
N LYS A 192 16.71 -2.35 26.01
CA LYS A 192 17.51 -1.32 25.33
C LYS A 192 18.70 -0.87 26.18
N ILE A 193 18.48 -0.58 27.47
CA ILE A 193 19.57 -0.12 28.36
C ILE A 193 20.48 -1.28 28.79
N TYR A 194 19.92 -2.47 28.96
CA TYR A 194 20.64 -3.64 29.47
C TYR A 194 21.67 -4.15 28.47
N GLN A 195 22.92 -4.28 28.92
CA GLN A 195 24.08 -4.67 28.09
C GLN A 195 24.12 -3.91 26.75
N ASN A 196 23.84 -2.60 26.79
CA ASN A 196 23.86 -1.72 25.61
C ASN A 196 22.99 -2.25 24.45
N GLY A 197 21.78 -2.72 24.76
CA GLY A 197 20.78 -3.10 23.77
C GLY A 197 21.00 -4.47 23.11
N LYS A 198 22.03 -5.22 23.53
CA LYS A 198 22.39 -6.52 22.93
C LYS A 198 21.21 -7.50 22.85
N TYR A 199 20.29 -7.46 23.83
CA TYR A 199 19.12 -8.33 23.90
C TYR A 199 17.81 -7.62 23.60
N CYS A 200 17.83 -6.37 23.16
CA CYS A 200 16.64 -5.63 22.78
C CYS A 200 16.12 -6.16 21.44
N THR A 201 15.40 -7.27 21.51
CA THR A 201 14.82 -7.98 20.37
C THR A 201 13.48 -8.55 20.77
N PHE A 202 12.58 -8.69 19.79
CA PHE A 202 11.23 -9.16 20.07
C PHE A 202 11.17 -10.52 20.80
N PRO A 203 11.95 -11.56 20.43
CA PRO A 203 11.94 -12.83 21.16
C PRO A 203 12.38 -12.71 22.62
N HIS A 204 13.40 -11.90 22.92
CA HIS A 204 13.86 -11.68 24.29
C HIS A 204 12.82 -10.91 25.10
N ALA A 205 12.14 -9.93 24.51
CA ALA A 205 11.06 -9.20 25.18
C ALA A 205 9.88 -10.12 25.55
N VAL A 206 9.49 -11.02 24.64
CA VAL A 206 8.45 -12.03 24.89
C VAL A 206 8.89 -13.04 25.95
N GLU A 207 10.12 -13.55 25.87
CA GLU A 207 10.66 -14.46 26.88
C GLU A 207 10.70 -13.81 28.27
N PHE A 208 11.13 -12.54 28.34
CA PHE A 208 11.18 -11.79 29.59
C PHE A 208 9.78 -11.57 30.17
N LEU A 209 8.79 -11.23 29.33
CA LEU A 209 7.39 -11.07 29.74
C LEU A 209 6.77 -12.37 30.29
N ASN A 210 7.24 -13.53 29.84
CA ASN A 210 6.74 -14.84 30.29
C ASN A 210 7.42 -15.36 31.58
N ARG A 211 8.43 -14.65 32.10
CA ARG A 211 9.02 -15.01 33.38
C ARG A 211 8.04 -14.74 34.52
N ARG A 212 8.19 -15.50 35.61
CA ARG A 212 7.39 -15.25 36.81
C ARG A 212 7.71 -13.85 37.31
N TYR A 213 6.72 -13.15 37.83
CA TYR A 213 6.91 -11.79 38.33
C TYR A 213 8.05 -11.71 39.36
N GLU A 214 8.17 -12.74 40.21
CA GLU A 214 9.25 -12.92 41.20
C GLU A 214 10.66 -12.91 40.58
N ASP A 215 10.81 -13.45 39.36
CA ASP A 215 12.09 -13.54 38.65
C ASP A 215 12.41 -12.22 37.89
N ILE A 216 11.43 -11.32 37.76
CA ILE A 216 11.52 -10.04 37.04
C ILE A 216 11.69 -8.87 38.02
N SER A 217 10.96 -8.90 39.14
CA SER A 217 11.03 -7.89 40.18
C SER A 217 12.32 -8.04 40.98
N LEU A 218 13.21 -7.05 40.89
CA LEU A 218 14.36 -6.91 41.77
C LEU A 218 13.89 -6.56 43.19
N TYR A 219 13.53 -7.58 43.97
CA TYR A 219 13.52 -7.55 45.43
C TYR A 219 14.60 -8.49 45.95
#